data_AF-A0A061D3E8-F1
#
_entry.id   AF-A0A061D3E8-F1
#
_cell.length_a   1.000
_cell.length_b   1.000
_cell.length_c   1.000
_cell.angle_alpha   90.00
_cell.angle_beta   90.00
_cell.angle_gamma   90.00
#
_symmetry.space_group_name_H-M   'P 1'
#
loop_
_entity.id
_entity.type
_entity.pdbx_description
1 polymer ?
#
loop_
_entity_poly.entity_id
_entity_poly.type
_entity_poly.pdbx_seq_one_letter_code
_entity_poly.pdbx_strand_id
1 'polypeptide(L)'
;MILSRTVFRPKAIFPQWLGTRCRQTLYNTQARCLSDRSEAAYSRRIYCNAGNLEFGPPTFTFFTDNACLTMKLRNDENLGYKVMLLTGMTREGGESKVFDKRSRVSSVLPMEEVSKLLEALSHVSDAPITLHGVDGGNLVVTRSSDSVSLKLCPSLIPGLNTTPVSASAGGSSKVHINFMGGSNENALLLHALKELMQY
;
A
#
# COMPACT_ATOMS: atom_id res chain seq x y z
N MET A 1 63.57 -11.13 -19.04
CA MET A 1 62.19 -10.89 -19.54
C MET A 1 61.21 -11.21 -18.42
N ILE A 2 60.67 -10.18 -17.78
CA ILE A 2 59.70 -10.29 -16.68
C ILE A 2 58.47 -9.50 -17.13
N LEU A 3 57.36 -10.21 -17.38
CA LEU A 3 56.06 -9.60 -17.71
C LEU A 3 55.29 -9.37 -16.39
N SER A 4 55.11 -8.10 -16.05
CA SER A 4 54.32 -7.64 -14.90
C SER A 4 52.85 -8.01 -15.05
N ARG A 5 52.28 -8.59 -13.98
CA ARG A 5 50.85 -8.80 -13.78
C ARG A 5 50.16 -7.46 -13.48
N THR A 6 49.25 -7.03 -14.33
CA THR A 6 48.28 -5.97 -14.03
C THR A 6 47.10 -6.56 -13.26
N VAL A 7 46.97 -6.19 -11.99
CA VAL A 7 45.82 -6.50 -11.14
C VAL A 7 44.73 -5.45 -11.40
N PHE A 8 43.61 -5.88 -11.97
CA PHE A 8 42.41 -5.06 -12.12
C PHE A 8 41.71 -4.95 -10.75
N ARG A 9 41.62 -3.74 -10.18
CA ARG A 9 40.78 -3.46 -9.00
C ARG A 9 39.55 -2.68 -9.45
N PRO A 10 38.31 -3.18 -9.26
CA PRO A 10 37.12 -2.40 -9.54
C PRO A 10 36.96 -1.28 -8.50
N LYS A 11 36.75 -0.04 -8.97
CA LYS A 11 36.32 1.10 -8.15
C LYS A 11 34.89 0.83 -7.67
N ALA A 12 34.73 0.56 -6.38
CA ALA A 12 33.43 0.61 -5.72
C ALA A 12 33.00 2.09 -5.63
N ILE A 13 31.90 2.44 -6.30
CA ILE A 13 31.21 3.71 -6.11
C ILE A 13 30.25 3.49 -4.93
N PHE A 14 30.64 3.94 -3.74
CA PHE A 14 29.75 4.05 -2.59
C PHE A 14 28.96 5.37 -2.69
N PRO A 15 27.61 5.37 -2.62
CA PRO A 15 26.88 6.61 -2.43
C PRO A 15 27.10 7.13 -0.99
N GLN A 16 27.63 8.35 -0.91
CA GLN A 16 27.77 9.14 0.32
C GLN A 16 26.39 9.47 0.90
N TRP A 17 25.95 8.74 1.91
CA TRP A 17 24.94 9.22 2.86
C TRP A 17 25.34 8.77 4.26
N LEU A 18 26.29 9.49 4.86
CA LEU A 18 26.54 9.51 6.31
C LEU A 18 27.31 10.79 6.63
N GLY A 19 26.56 11.80 7.06
CA GLY A 19 27.07 13.08 7.52
C GLY A 19 26.23 13.57 8.69
N THR A 20 26.51 13.03 9.87
CA THR A 20 26.10 13.57 11.17
C THR A 20 26.55 15.01 11.35
N ARG A 21 25.69 15.89 11.87
CA ARG A 21 26.04 16.74 13.03
C ARG A 21 24.82 17.37 13.71
N CYS A 22 24.96 17.43 15.02
CA CYS A 22 23.98 17.78 16.04
C CYS A 22 24.14 19.25 16.48
N ARG A 23 23.03 19.83 16.97
CA ARG A 23 22.86 21.04 17.81
C ARG A 23 23.09 22.43 17.21
N GLN A 24 21.98 23.17 17.11
CA GLN A 24 21.84 24.47 17.78
C GLN A 24 20.36 24.67 18.20
N THR A 25 20.17 24.88 19.49
CA THR A 25 18.92 25.30 20.13
C THR A 25 18.71 26.78 19.86
N LEU A 26 17.64 27.14 19.15
CA LEU A 26 17.03 28.47 19.21
C LEU A 26 15.52 28.28 18.98
N TYR A 27 14.74 28.78 19.93
CA TYR A 27 13.28 28.81 19.87
C TYR A 27 12.84 29.43 18.54
N ASN A 28 12.26 28.62 17.68
CA ASN A 28 11.48 29.11 16.57
C ASN A 28 10.31 28.16 16.42
N THR A 29 9.12 28.72 16.57
CA THR A 29 7.82 28.14 16.23
C THR A 29 7.81 27.89 14.73
N GLN A 30 8.61 26.94 14.26
CA GLN A 30 8.55 26.44 12.89
C GLN A 30 7.26 25.64 12.83
N ALA A 31 6.22 26.32 12.34
CA ALA A 31 5.16 25.68 11.59
C ALA A 31 5.79 24.55 10.81
N ARG A 32 5.43 23.30 11.15
CA ARG A 32 5.80 22.13 10.37
C ARG A 32 5.38 22.48 8.95
N CYS A 33 6.33 22.76 8.05
CA CYS A 33 6.11 22.60 6.64
C CYS A 33 5.80 21.13 6.47
N LEU A 34 4.52 20.77 6.63
CA LEU A 34 3.96 19.50 6.22
C LEU A 34 4.39 19.39 4.76
N SER A 35 5.35 18.50 4.48
CA SER A 35 5.75 18.30 3.11
C SER A 35 4.52 17.83 2.35
N ASP A 36 4.12 18.55 1.32
CA ASP A 36 3.07 18.16 0.36
C ASP A 36 3.52 16.99 -0.51
N ARG A 37 4.26 16.05 0.07
CA ARG A 37 4.93 14.96 -0.59
C ARG A 37 4.32 13.67 -0.10
N SER A 38 3.52 13.05 -0.97
CA SER A 38 3.08 11.67 -0.79
C SER A 38 4.16 10.69 -1.25
N GLU A 39 4.19 9.52 -0.63
CA GLU A 39 5.16 8.47 -0.95
C GLU A 39 4.45 7.14 -1.21
N ALA A 40 4.93 6.44 -2.22
CA ALA A 40 4.57 5.06 -2.49
C ALA A 40 5.83 4.23 -2.80
N ALA A 41 5.91 3.04 -2.23
CA ALA A 41 6.88 2.04 -2.62
C ALA A 41 6.40 1.29 -3.86
N TYR A 42 7.30 1.10 -4.83
CA TYR A 42 7.08 0.33 -6.04
C TYR A 42 8.03 -0.87 -6.08
N SER A 43 7.50 -2.05 -6.35
CA SER A 43 8.30 -3.25 -6.55
C SER A 43 7.68 -4.14 -7.63
N ARG A 44 8.52 -4.89 -8.36
CA ARG A 44 8.07 -5.87 -9.37
C ARG A 44 8.98 -7.09 -9.30
N ARG A 45 8.42 -8.27 -9.57
CA ARG A 45 9.25 -9.48 -9.76
C ARG A 45 9.88 -9.45 -11.14
N ILE A 46 11.09 -9.95 -11.25
CA ILE A 46 11.79 -10.15 -12.51
C ILE A 46 12.09 -11.65 -12.60
N TYR A 47 11.60 -12.28 -13.66
CA TYR A 47 11.84 -13.66 -14.00
C TYR A 47 12.89 -13.70 -15.11
N CYS A 48 13.76 -14.70 -15.08
CA CYS A 48 14.71 -14.97 -16.14
C CYS A 48 14.48 -16.39 -16.61
N ASN A 49 14.12 -16.58 -17.88
CA ASN A 49 13.92 -17.88 -18.49
C ASN A 49 14.71 -17.98 -19.79
N ALA A 50 15.66 -18.91 -19.85
CA ALA A 50 16.54 -19.11 -21.00
C ALA A 50 17.22 -17.82 -21.52
N GLY A 51 17.59 -16.90 -20.62
CA GLY A 51 18.22 -15.62 -20.97
C GLY A 51 17.26 -14.49 -21.33
N ASN A 52 15.95 -14.77 -21.42
CA ASN A 52 14.92 -13.75 -21.59
C ASN A 52 14.46 -13.25 -20.23
N LEU A 53 14.48 -11.93 -20.05
CA LEU A 53 13.93 -11.27 -18.87
C LEU A 53 12.44 -11.01 -19.08
N GLU A 54 11.63 -11.54 -18.17
CA GLU A 54 10.20 -11.27 -18.09
C GLU A 54 9.91 -10.55 -16.78
N PHE A 55 9.04 -9.56 -16.82
CA PHE A 55 8.70 -8.80 -15.64
C PHE A 55 7.29 -9.12 -15.18
N GLY A 56 7.18 -9.53 -13.91
CA GLY A 56 5.90 -9.76 -13.24
C GLY A 56 5.10 -8.48 -12.99
N PRO A 57 3.85 -8.62 -12.52
CA PRO A 57 2.99 -7.49 -12.21
C PRO A 57 3.62 -6.64 -11.09
N PRO A 58 3.48 -5.30 -11.16
CA PRO A 58 3.96 -4.44 -10.10
C PRO A 58 3.14 -4.60 -8.81
N THR A 59 3.72 -4.17 -7.70
CA THR A 59 3.09 -4.07 -6.39
C THR A 59 3.38 -2.68 -5.85
N PHE A 60 2.31 -1.97 -5.51
CA PHE A 60 2.37 -0.62 -4.97
C PHE A 60 2.04 -0.65 -3.49
N THR A 61 2.76 0.11 -2.66
CA THR A 61 2.38 0.35 -1.27
C THR A 61 2.39 1.83 -0.98
N PHE A 62 1.24 2.40 -0.66
CA PHE A 62 1.05 3.81 -0.32
C PHE A 62 1.14 3.98 1.19
N PHE A 63 1.67 5.12 1.62
CA PHE A 63 1.85 5.44 3.03
C PHE A 63 1.15 6.75 3.35
N THR A 64 0.30 6.73 4.37
CA THR A 64 -0.32 7.92 4.96
C THR A 64 0.04 7.98 6.44
N ASP A 65 -0.33 9.08 7.09
CA ASP A 65 -0.08 9.26 8.53
C ASP A 65 -0.81 8.24 9.40
N ASN A 66 -1.92 7.68 8.93
CA ASN A 66 -2.74 6.75 9.71
C ASN A 66 -2.64 5.28 9.28
N ALA A 67 -2.27 5.00 8.03
CA ALA A 67 -2.28 3.65 7.49
C ALA A 67 -1.27 3.47 6.34
N CYS A 68 -1.03 2.22 5.97
CA CYS A 68 -0.47 1.89 4.66
C CYS A 68 -1.46 1.03 3.88
N LEU A 69 -1.46 1.18 2.56
CA LEU A 69 -2.28 0.39 1.65
C LEU A 69 -1.40 -0.24 0.58
N THR A 70 -1.43 -1.55 0.46
CA THR A 70 -0.75 -2.31 -0.60
C THR A 70 -1.76 -2.76 -1.65
N MET A 71 -1.43 -2.55 -2.93
CA MET A 71 -2.19 -3.00 -4.09
C MET A 71 -1.34 -3.96 -4.93
N LYS A 72 -1.91 -5.12 -5.26
CA LYS A 72 -1.21 -6.17 -5.99
C LYS A 72 -2.18 -7.00 -6.83
N LEU A 73 -1.79 -7.31 -8.07
CA LEU A 73 -2.47 -8.32 -8.87
C LEU A 73 -2.09 -9.74 -8.42
N ARG A 74 -3.10 -10.61 -8.37
CA ARG A 74 -2.96 -12.03 -8.10
C ARG A 74 -3.86 -12.80 -9.06
N ASN A 75 -3.43 -13.99 -9.48
CA ASN A 75 -4.37 -14.96 -10.06
C ASN A 75 -5.07 -15.68 -8.91
N ASP A 76 -6.40 -15.59 -8.87
CA ASP A 76 -7.19 -16.39 -7.95
C ASP A 76 -7.19 -17.84 -8.43
N GLU A 77 -6.65 -18.74 -7.62
CA GLU A 77 -6.50 -20.15 -7.98
C GLU A 77 -7.83 -20.89 -8.03
N ASN A 78 -8.83 -20.44 -7.26
CA ASN A 78 -10.14 -21.07 -7.21
C ASN A 78 -11.01 -20.64 -8.40
N LEU A 79 -10.89 -19.37 -8.79
CA LEU A 79 -11.72 -18.77 -9.82
C LEU A 79 -11.06 -18.75 -11.20
N GLY A 80 -9.74 -18.95 -11.26
CA GLY A 80 -8.98 -19.05 -12.51
C GLY A 80 -8.78 -17.71 -13.23
N TYR A 81 -9.07 -16.58 -12.58
CA TYR A 81 -8.95 -15.24 -13.17
C TYR A 81 -8.14 -14.27 -12.29
N LYS A 82 -7.70 -13.16 -12.89
CA LYS A 82 -6.94 -12.10 -12.21
C LYS A 82 -7.84 -11.33 -11.24
N VAL A 83 -7.33 -11.07 -10.04
CA VAL A 83 -7.99 -10.26 -9.01
C VAL A 83 -7.00 -9.24 -8.43
N MET A 84 -7.52 -8.17 -7.86
CA MET A 84 -6.75 -7.19 -7.11
C MET A 84 -6.81 -7.49 -5.61
N LEU A 85 -5.66 -7.78 -5.01
CA LEU A 85 -5.52 -7.86 -3.58
C LEU A 85 -5.19 -6.48 -3.02
N LEU A 86 -6.07 -5.98 -2.16
CA LEU A 86 -5.86 -4.80 -1.34
C LEU A 86 -5.52 -5.25 0.08
N THR A 87 -4.47 -4.70 0.67
CA THR A 87 -4.08 -5.00 2.06
C THR A 87 -3.74 -3.72 2.79
N GLY A 88 -4.41 -3.47 3.91
CA GLY A 88 -4.19 -2.31 4.76
C GLY A 88 -3.61 -2.68 6.11
N MET A 89 -2.83 -1.79 6.72
CA MET A 89 -2.40 -1.86 8.13
C MET A 89 -2.44 -0.46 8.73
N THR A 90 -2.84 -0.33 10.00
CA THR A 90 -2.74 0.93 10.77
C THR A 90 -1.32 1.18 11.23
N ARG A 91 -1.00 2.44 11.52
CA ARG A 91 0.28 2.85 12.12
C ARG A 91 0.31 2.60 13.64
N GLU A 92 1.45 2.18 14.20
CA GLU A 92 1.67 1.97 15.64
C GLU A 92 1.80 3.31 16.42
N GLY A 93 0.83 4.21 16.25
CA GLY A 93 0.82 5.55 16.85
C GLY A 93 1.19 6.68 15.87
N GLY A 94 0.73 7.91 16.17
CA GLY A 94 0.72 9.03 15.21
C GLY A 94 2.09 9.49 14.67
N GLU A 95 3.19 9.25 15.41
CA GLU A 95 4.55 9.64 14.95
C GLU A 95 5.46 8.43 14.64
N SER A 96 4.95 7.19 14.76
CA SER A 96 5.73 5.98 14.49
C SER A 96 5.92 5.77 12.99
N LYS A 97 7.09 5.29 12.55
CA LYS A 97 7.29 4.81 11.16
C LYS A 97 6.93 3.33 10.99
N VAL A 98 6.37 2.71 12.02
CA VAL A 98 6.06 1.28 12.07
C VAL A 98 4.55 1.10 11.92
N PHE A 99 4.17 0.11 11.10
CA PHE A 99 2.79 -0.30 10.90
C PHE A 99 2.48 -1.57 11.70
N ASP A 100 1.33 -1.57 12.37
CA ASP A 100 0.91 -2.68 13.21
C ASP A 100 0.47 -3.85 12.33
N LYS A 101 1.30 -4.90 12.31
CA LYS A 101 1.02 -6.12 11.53
C LYS A 101 -0.24 -6.85 12.02
N ARG A 102 -0.65 -6.67 13.28
CA ARG A 102 -1.86 -7.30 13.84
C ARG A 102 -3.13 -6.61 13.36
N SER A 103 -3.04 -5.34 12.99
CA SER A 103 -4.16 -4.59 12.41
C SER A 103 -4.42 -4.92 10.94
N ARG A 104 -3.68 -5.86 10.34
CA ARG A 104 -3.77 -6.15 8.91
C ARG A 104 -5.19 -6.58 8.50
N VAL A 105 -5.73 -5.91 7.50
CA VAL A 105 -6.99 -6.27 6.84
C VAL A 105 -6.73 -6.38 5.35
N SER A 106 -7.34 -7.37 4.70
CA SER A 106 -7.30 -7.53 3.25
C SER A 106 -8.70 -7.54 2.65
N SER A 107 -8.80 -7.16 1.39
CA SER A 107 -9.97 -7.38 0.55
C SER A 107 -9.52 -7.78 -0.85
N VAL A 108 -10.21 -8.72 -1.47
CA VAL A 108 -9.89 -9.23 -2.81
C VAL A 108 -10.97 -8.79 -3.77
N LEU A 109 -10.66 -7.82 -4.64
CA LEU A 109 -11.62 -7.30 -5.62
C LEU A 109 -11.48 -8.00 -6.97
N PRO A 110 -12.58 -8.44 -7.58
CA PRO A 110 -12.58 -8.87 -8.97
C PRO A 110 -12.37 -7.66 -9.90
N MET A 111 -11.88 -7.88 -11.12
CA MET A 111 -11.45 -6.76 -11.99
C MET A 111 -12.60 -5.85 -12.44
N GLU A 112 -13.83 -6.35 -12.44
CA GLU A 112 -15.03 -5.56 -12.68
C GLU A 112 -15.22 -4.50 -11.56
N GLU A 113 -15.00 -4.88 -10.30
CA GLU A 113 -15.07 -3.96 -9.16
C GLU A 113 -13.86 -3.03 -9.10
N VAL A 114 -12.68 -3.48 -9.54
CA VAL A 114 -11.49 -2.61 -9.71
C VAL A 114 -11.76 -1.51 -10.74
N SER A 115 -12.54 -1.80 -11.79
CA SER A 115 -12.91 -0.80 -12.79
C SER A 115 -13.83 0.27 -12.17
N LYS A 116 -14.79 -0.14 -11.35
CA LYS A 116 -15.63 0.79 -10.55
C LYS A 116 -14.80 1.61 -9.55
N LEU A 117 -13.77 1.01 -8.94
CA LEU A 117 -12.83 1.73 -8.09
C LEU A 117 -12.12 2.85 -8.86
N LEU A 118 -11.62 2.54 -10.06
CA LEU A 118 -10.98 3.55 -10.90
C LEU A 118 -11.93 4.70 -11.24
N GLU A 119 -13.19 4.40 -11.58
CA GLU A 119 -14.23 5.41 -11.83
C GLU A 119 -14.50 6.26 -10.58
N ALA A 120 -14.69 5.62 -9.42
CA ALA A 120 -14.93 6.29 -8.14
C ALA A 120 -13.78 7.23 -7.74
N LEU A 121 -12.54 6.86 -8.06
CA LEU A 121 -11.37 7.70 -7.82
C LEU A 121 -11.11 8.75 -8.90
N SER A 122 -11.80 8.64 -10.05
CA SER A 122 -11.69 9.57 -11.18
C SER A 122 -12.74 10.67 -11.15
N HIS A 123 -13.90 10.43 -10.52
CA HIS A 123 -14.94 11.44 -10.31
C HIS A 123 -15.03 11.89 -8.84
N VAL A 124 -15.34 13.15 -8.60
CA VAL A 124 -15.60 13.66 -7.24
C VAL A 124 -17.04 13.31 -6.87
N SER A 125 -17.22 12.64 -5.74
CA SER A 125 -18.53 12.25 -5.19
C SER A 125 -18.41 12.04 -3.69
N ASP A 126 -19.11 12.87 -2.91
CA ASP A 126 -19.17 12.72 -1.45
C ASP A 126 -20.01 11.50 -1.01
N ALA A 127 -20.77 10.90 -1.93
CA ALA A 127 -21.52 9.68 -1.65
C ALA A 127 -20.58 8.46 -1.61
N PRO A 128 -20.58 7.66 -0.52
CA PRO A 128 -19.75 6.48 -0.42
C PRO A 128 -20.20 5.39 -1.40
N ILE A 129 -19.24 4.77 -2.08
CA ILE A 129 -19.46 3.62 -2.97
C ILE A 129 -18.91 2.38 -2.27
N THR A 130 -19.69 1.30 -2.24
CA THR A 130 -19.24 0.01 -1.70
C THR A 130 -18.92 -0.93 -2.86
N LEU A 131 -17.71 -1.48 -2.83
CA LEU A 131 -17.23 -2.49 -3.77
C LEU A 131 -17.12 -3.82 -3.05
N HIS A 132 -17.55 -4.89 -3.72
CA HIS A 132 -17.71 -6.20 -3.11
C HIS A 132 -16.57 -7.14 -3.48
N GLY A 133 -15.87 -7.64 -2.47
CA GLY A 133 -14.78 -8.59 -2.66
C GLY A 133 -15.27 -10.03 -2.81
N VAL A 134 -14.52 -10.83 -3.55
CA VAL A 134 -14.78 -12.28 -3.69
C VAL A 134 -14.46 -13.05 -2.41
N ASP A 135 -13.67 -12.46 -1.50
CA ASP A 135 -13.36 -12.98 -0.16
C ASP A 135 -14.47 -12.66 0.86
N GLY A 136 -15.61 -12.13 0.40
CA GLY A 136 -16.73 -11.68 1.23
C GLY A 136 -16.44 -10.39 2.00
N GLY A 137 -15.26 -9.79 1.83
CA GLY A 137 -14.93 -8.46 2.34
C GLY A 137 -15.53 -7.36 1.45
N ASN A 138 -15.46 -6.12 1.91
CA ASN A 138 -15.92 -4.96 1.14
C ASN A 138 -14.90 -3.83 1.20
N LEU A 139 -14.83 -3.04 0.14
CA LEU A 139 -14.12 -1.77 0.13
C LEU A 139 -15.13 -0.64 0.02
N VAL A 140 -15.15 0.26 1.00
CA VAL A 140 -15.95 1.49 0.93
C VAL A 140 -15.05 2.63 0.51
N VAL A 141 -15.42 3.31 -0.57
CA VAL A 141 -14.65 4.38 -1.20
C VAL A 141 -15.44 5.67 -1.08
N THR A 142 -14.78 6.74 -0.66
CA THR A 142 -15.36 8.09 -0.66
C THR A 142 -14.32 9.05 -1.21
N ARG A 143 -14.73 9.94 -2.12
CA ARG A 143 -13.84 10.93 -2.71
C ARG A 143 -14.51 12.30 -2.76
N SER A 144 -14.02 13.22 -1.93
CA SER A 144 -14.39 14.63 -2.02
C SER A 144 -13.43 15.40 -2.93
N SER A 145 -13.60 16.71 -3.05
CA SER A 145 -12.68 17.59 -3.80
C SER A 145 -11.24 17.48 -3.31
N ASP A 146 -11.06 17.35 -2.00
CA ASP A 146 -9.76 17.52 -1.34
C ASP A 146 -9.26 16.26 -0.63
N SER A 147 -10.08 15.20 -0.59
CA SER A 147 -9.72 13.97 0.12
C SER A 147 -10.20 12.70 -0.56
N VAL A 148 -9.46 11.63 -0.33
CA VAL A 148 -9.82 10.26 -0.69
C VAL A 148 -9.80 9.39 0.56
N SER A 149 -10.81 8.54 0.70
CA SER A 149 -10.92 7.57 1.79
C SER A 149 -11.19 6.19 1.20
N LEU A 150 -10.34 5.21 1.54
CA LEU A 150 -10.54 3.80 1.22
C LEU A 150 -10.62 3.00 2.52
N LYS A 151 -11.81 2.53 2.85
CA LYS A 151 -12.09 1.74 4.04
C LYS A 151 -12.21 0.26 3.70
N LEU A 152 -11.20 -0.52 4.09
CA LEU A 152 -11.23 -1.98 3.97
C LEU A 152 -12.07 -2.55 5.12
N CYS A 153 -13.11 -3.28 4.75
CA CYS A 153 -14.01 -3.95 5.66
C CYS A 153 -13.84 -5.46 5.52
N PRO A 154 -13.38 -6.17 6.56
CA PRO A 154 -13.26 -7.62 6.51
C PRO A 154 -14.63 -8.27 6.34
N SER A 155 -14.63 -9.49 5.79
CA SER A 155 -15.85 -10.27 5.64
C SER A 155 -16.50 -10.54 6.99
N LEU A 156 -17.79 -10.22 7.08
CA LEU A 156 -18.65 -10.63 8.18
C LEU A 156 -19.26 -11.99 7.84
N ILE A 157 -18.46 -13.04 7.57
CA ILE A 157 -19.01 -14.40 7.62
C ILE A 157 -19.16 -14.74 9.11
N PRO A 158 -20.39 -14.82 9.65
CA PRO A 158 -20.60 -15.32 11.00
C PRO A 158 -20.30 -16.83 10.93
N GLY A 159 -19.14 -17.27 11.41
CA GLY A 159 -18.85 -18.71 11.48
C GLY A 159 -17.39 -19.14 11.39
N LEU A 160 -16.46 -18.28 10.96
CA LEU A 160 -15.02 -18.57 10.99
C LEU A 160 -14.32 -17.88 12.17
N ASN A 161 -14.91 -18.04 13.35
CA ASN A 161 -14.16 -17.89 14.60
C ASN A 161 -13.26 -19.12 14.72
N THR A 162 -11.98 -18.96 14.37
CA THR A 162 -10.96 -19.82 14.94
C THR A 162 -11.05 -19.65 16.47
N THR A 163 -11.57 -20.70 17.13
CA THR A 163 -11.56 -20.97 18.58
C THR A 163 -11.61 -19.74 19.53
N PRO A 164 -12.74 -19.47 20.20
CA PRO A 164 -12.76 -18.55 21.32
C PRO A 164 -12.13 -19.26 22.53
N VAL A 165 -10.84 -19.04 22.80
CA VAL A 165 -10.32 -19.22 24.15
C VAL A 165 -10.75 -17.99 24.94
N SER A 166 -11.70 -18.23 25.83
CA SER A 166 -12.33 -17.32 26.77
C SER A 166 -11.48 -16.13 27.19
N ALA A 167 -11.85 -14.94 26.75
CA ALA A 167 -11.56 -13.69 27.46
C ALA A 167 -12.77 -12.76 27.37
N SER A 168 -13.22 -12.37 28.55
CA SER A 168 -14.28 -11.43 28.94
C SER A 168 -14.67 -10.32 27.96
N ALA A 169 -15.99 -10.12 27.87
CA ALA A 169 -16.73 -8.95 27.39
C ALA A 169 -15.91 -7.66 27.19
N GLY A 170 -15.64 -7.36 25.93
CA GLY A 170 -15.21 -6.07 25.42
C GLY A 170 -15.38 -6.13 23.90
N GLY A 171 -16.25 -5.30 23.34
CA GLY A 171 -16.73 -5.42 21.97
C GLY A 171 -15.60 -5.70 20.98
N SER A 172 -15.80 -6.71 20.11
CA SER A 172 -14.92 -6.94 18.97
C SER A 172 -15.03 -5.70 18.07
N SER A 173 -14.17 -4.72 18.32
CA SER A 173 -13.96 -3.58 17.44
C SER A 173 -13.66 -4.18 16.08
N LYS A 174 -14.61 -4.02 15.15
CA LYS A 174 -14.45 -4.46 13.77
C LYS A 174 -13.21 -3.73 13.26
N VAL A 175 -12.10 -4.44 13.09
CA VAL A 175 -10.84 -3.84 12.65
C VAL A 175 -11.06 -3.47 11.19
N HIS A 176 -11.42 -2.21 10.96
CA HIS A 176 -11.46 -1.61 9.65
C HIS A 176 -10.19 -0.81 9.47
N ILE A 177 -9.58 -0.89 8.29
CA ILE A 177 -8.49 0.02 7.93
C ILE A 177 -9.07 1.12 7.08
N ASN A 178 -8.87 2.38 7.49
CA ASN A 178 -9.21 3.53 6.68
C ASN A 178 -7.94 4.21 6.18
N PHE A 179 -7.63 4.03 4.90
CA PHE A 179 -6.60 4.80 4.22
C PHE A 179 -7.20 6.16 3.84
N MET A 180 -6.63 7.24 4.35
CA MET A 180 -7.07 8.61 4.06
C MET A 180 -5.92 9.42 3.52
N GLY A 181 -6.15 10.14 2.42
CA GLY A 181 -5.16 10.99 1.79
C GLY A 181 -5.79 12.18 1.07
N GLY A 182 -4.94 13.07 0.57
CA GLY A 182 -5.34 14.23 -0.22
C GLY A 182 -5.26 13.98 -1.72
N SER A 183 -5.07 15.05 -2.49
CA SER A 183 -4.97 15.03 -3.94
C SER A 183 -3.78 14.21 -4.45
N ASN A 184 -2.63 14.29 -3.77
CA ASN A 184 -1.41 13.58 -4.14
C ASN A 184 -1.55 12.06 -3.92
N GLU A 185 -2.13 11.60 -2.81
CA GLU A 185 -2.45 10.19 -2.62
C GLU A 185 -3.44 9.70 -3.69
N ASN A 186 -4.47 10.49 -4.02
CA ASN A 186 -5.41 10.13 -5.07
C ASN A 186 -4.73 9.99 -6.44
N ALA A 187 -3.80 10.89 -6.79
CA ALA A 187 -3.02 10.80 -8.02
C ALA A 187 -2.17 9.53 -8.08
N LEU A 188 -1.50 9.17 -6.97
CA LEU A 188 -0.73 7.93 -6.86
C LEU A 188 -1.61 6.68 -6.98
N LEU A 189 -2.79 6.67 -6.35
CA LEU A 189 -3.75 5.58 -6.44
C LEU A 189 -4.26 5.40 -7.88
N LEU A 190 -4.65 6.49 -8.54
CA LEU A 190 -5.08 6.47 -9.94
C LEU A 190 -3.99 5.95 -10.87
N HIS A 191 -2.75 6.39 -10.67
CA HIS A 191 -1.60 5.92 -11.45
C HIS A 191 -1.43 4.40 -11.31
N ALA A 192 -1.38 3.90 -10.07
CA ALA A 192 -1.20 2.48 -9.82
C ALA A 192 -2.35 1.62 -10.36
N LEU A 193 -3.59 2.07 -10.21
CA LEU A 193 -4.76 1.36 -10.77
C LEU A 193 -4.68 1.24 -12.28
N LYS A 194 -4.34 2.33 -12.97
CA LYS A 194 -4.18 2.31 -14.44
C LYS A 194 -3.06 1.38 -14.86
N GLU A 195 -1.90 1.42 -14.20
CA GLU A 195 -0.77 0.55 -14.51
C GLU A 195 -1.12 -0.93 -14.27
N LEU A 196 -1.78 -1.25 -13.15
CA LEU A 196 -2.18 -2.63 -12.84
C LEU A 196 -3.27 -3.14 -13.79
N MET A 197 -4.24 -2.31 -14.18
CA MET A 197 -5.30 -2.74 -15.12
C MET A 197 -4.79 -3.02 -16.54
N GLN A 198 -3.63 -2.47 -16.91
CA GLN A 198 -3.00 -2.70 -18.22
C GLN A 198 -2.12 -3.96 -18.28
N TYR A 199 -1.90 -4.62 -17.14
CA TYR A 199 -1.02 -5.79 -17.00
C TYR A 199 -1.77 -7.12 -17.09
#